data_AF-K9ZK54-F1
#
_entry.id   AF-K9ZK54-F1
#
_cell.length_a   1.000
_cell.length_b   1.000
_cell.length_c   1.000
_cell.angle_alpha   90.00
_cell.angle_beta   90.00
_cell.angle_gamma   90.00
#
_symmetry.space_group_name_H-M   'P 1'
#
loop_
_entity.id
_entity.type
_entity.pdbx_description
1 polymer ?
#
loop_
_entity_poly.entity_id
_entity_poly.type
_entity_poly.pdbx_seq_one_letter_code
_entity_poly.pdbx_strand_id
1 'polypeptide(L)'
;MLTTESLTEKESQLAHNLAITLVKEETDVNEVGKVIAYLRSIVNQPDAGRRFFSYLKTLVTHGRQIGHSGRTAGYYRSIESACNQYLQNQQTNAQTMLKILGWAMRLMRYYKFSPIEEISIFPILQVEEISERQAEIAELFQSQKFEIDQVLDATVLAVKGNKVTYEMLGTIKLTEKEPKKATSLKEGQVVNVKITTLKDDGSIKSVKCI
;
A
#
# COMPACT_ATOMS: atom_id res chain seq x y z
N MET A 1 31.60 19.98 5.19
CA MET A 1 31.11 18.81 5.96
C MET A 1 30.09 18.08 5.10
N LEU A 2 30.38 16.86 4.67
CA LEU A 2 29.39 16.00 4.03
C LEU A 2 28.52 15.43 5.15
N THR A 3 27.34 16.01 5.35
CA THR A 3 26.29 15.37 6.16
C THR A 3 25.93 14.06 5.47
N THR A 4 26.45 12.95 5.97
CA THR A 4 25.90 11.62 5.66
C THR A 4 24.53 11.57 6.30
N GLU A 5 23.50 12.00 5.58
CA GLU A 5 22.11 11.79 5.97
C GLU A 5 21.84 10.29 6.00
N SER A 6 21.87 9.71 7.21
CA SER A 6 21.46 8.33 7.42
C SER A 6 19.97 8.18 7.09
N LEU A 7 19.60 7.02 6.59
CA LEU A 7 18.20 6.62 6.48
C LEU A 7 17.66 6.38 7.89
N THR A 8 16.41 6.78 8.12
CA THR A 8 15.64 6.22 9.25
C THR A 8 15.41 4.73 9.00
N GLU A 9 15.06 3.97 10.04
CA GLU A 9 14.77 2.54 9.92
C GLU A 9 13.70 2.27 8.83
N LYS A 10 12.62 3.06 8.84
CA LYS A 10 11.56 2.97 7.84
C LYS A 10 12.06 3.26 6.42
N GLU A 11 12.85 4.30 6.22
CA GLU A 11 13.39 4.62 4.90
C GLU A 11 14.39 3.55 4.42
N SER A 12 15.16 2.97 5.34
CA SER A 12 16.08 1.85 5.08
C SER A 12 15.33 0.62 4.60
N GLN A 13 14.24 0.29 5.28
CA GLN A 13 13.39 -0.83 4.93
C GLN A 13 12.69 -0.65 3.58
N LEU A 14 12.20 0.57 3.31
CA LEU A 14 11.65 0.92 1.99
C LEU A 14 12.71 0.78 0.88
N ALA A 15 13.94 1.24 1.13
CA ALA A 15 15.04 1.11 0.17
C ALA A 15 15.40 -0.37 -0.09
N HIS A 16 15.47 -1.17 0.98
CA HIS A 16 15.73 -2.61 0.93
C HIS A 16 14.66 -3.36 0.12
N ASN A 17 13.39 -3.16 0.46
CA ASN A 17 12.28 -3.82 -0.22
C ASN A 17 12.19 -3.44 -1.69
N LEU A 18 12.36 -2.15 -2.00
CA LEU A 18 12.38 -1.67 -3.38
C LEU A 18 13.54 -2.31 -4.16
N ALA A 19 14.73 -2.41 -3.56
CA ALA A 19 15.88 -3.03 -4.19
C ALA A 19 15.66 -4.53 -4.47
N ILE A 20 15.14 -5.29 -3.51
CA ILE A 20 14.88 -6.73 -3.67
C ILE A 20 13.83 -6.97 -4.74
N THR A 21 12.71 -6.23 -4.71
CA THR A 21 11.67 -6.34 -5.74
C THR A 21 12.26 -6.13 -7.13
N LEU A 22 13.03 -5.07 -7.33
CA LEU A 22 13.62 -4.76 -8.63
C LEU A 22 14.69 -5.78 -9.06
N VAL A 23 15.49 -6.33 -8.13
CA VAL A 23 16.47 -7.38 -8.44
C VAL A 23 15.78 -8.70 -8.81
N LYS A 24 14.74 -9.10 -8.07
CA LYS A 24 13.95 -10.32 -8.37
C LYS A 24 13.23 -10.23 -9.71
N GLU A 25 12.82 -9.03 -10.11
CA GLU A 25 12.24 -8.78 -11.43
C GLU A 25 13.30 -8.56 -12.54
N GLU A 26 14.58 -8.81 -12.25
CA GLU A 26 15.71 -8.64 -13.18
C GLU A 26 15.77 -7.23 -13.80
N THR A 27 15.35 -6.21 -13.06
CA THR A 27 15.31 -4.83 -13.55
C THR A 27 16.71 -4.26 -13.73
N ASP A 28 16.98 -3.65 -14.89
CA ASP A 28 18.26 -2.98 -15.12
C ASP A 28 18.43 -1.76 -14.21
N VAL A 29 19.45 -1.80 -13.36
CA VAL A 29 19.83 -0.72 -12.43
C VAL A 29 20.12 0.60 -13.16
N ASN A 30 20.52 0.57 -14.43
CA ASN A 30 20.73 1.78 -15.23
C ASN A 30 19.41 2.48 -15.56
N GLU A 31 18.34 1.74 -15.82
CA GLU A 31 17.01 2.31 -16.03
C GLU A 31 16.46 2.93 -14.74
N VAL A 32 16.71 2.30 -13.59
CA VAL A 32 16.45 2.91 -12.27
C VAL A 32 17.23 4.21 -12.10
N GLY A 33 18.50 4.23 -12.51
CA GLY A 33 19.35 5.42 -12.49
C GLY A 33 18.79 6.60 -13.29
N LYS A 34 18.18 6.36 -14.47
CA LYS A 34 17.55 7.41 -15.28
C LYS A 34 16.33 8.01 -14.58
N VAL A 35 15.52 7.16 -13.95
CA VAL A 35 14.35 7.58 -13.16
C VAL A 35 14.77 8.43 -11.94
N ILE A 36 15.84 8.04 -11.25
CA ILE A 36 16.43 8.82 -10.15
C ILE A 36 16.96 10.17 -10.64
N ALA A 37 17.63 10.19 -11.80
CA ALA A 37 18.12 11.43 -12.40
C ALA A 37 16.97 12.40 -12.71
N TYR A 38 15.84 11.90 -13.21
CA TYR A 38 14.64 12.70 -13.40
C TYR A 38 14.14 13.30 -12.08
N LEU A 39 13.92 12.48 -11.04
CA LEU A 39 13.46 12.98 -9.73
C LEU A 39 14.42 14.05 -9.18
N ARG A 40 15.73 13.80 -9.24
CA ARG A 40 16.74 14.75 -8.79
C ARG A 40 16.65 16.09 -9.51
N SER A 41 16.35 16.10 -10.81
CA SER A 41 16.23 17.33 -11.60
C SER A 41 15.02 18.19 -11.20
N ILE A 42 13.99 17.57 -10.62
CA ILE A 42 12.74 18.24 -10.25
C ILE A 42 12.49 18.32 -8.74
N VAL A 43 13.38 17.79 -7.90
CA VAL A 43 13.10 17.53 -6.47
C VAL A 43 12.72 18.79 -5.67
N ASN A 44 13.20 19.96 -6.09
CA ASN A 44 12.92 21.26 -5.46
C ASN A 44 11.70 21.98 -6.07
N GLN A 45 11.04 21.38 -7.07
CA GLN A 45 9.86 21.96 -7.69
C GLN A 45 8.58 21.58 -6.91
N PRO A 46 7.53 22.41 -6.98
CA PRO A 46 6.22 22.05 -6.46
C PRO A 46 5.72 20.72 -7.04
N ASP A 47 5.10 19.91 -6.19
CA ASP A 47 4.52 18.60 -6.57
C ASP A 47 5.51 17.62 -7.21
N ALA A 48 6.81 17.74 -6.91
CA ALA A 48 7.87 16.91 -7.52
C ALA A 48 7.59 15.40 -7.43
N GLY A 49 7.08 14.91 -6.29
CA GLY A 49 6.70 13.50 -6.14
C GLY A 49 5.55 13.11 -7.07
N ARG A 50 4.51 13.93 -7.20
CA ARG A 50 3.39 13.66 -8.13
C ARG A 50 3.83 13.69 -9.59
N ARG A 51 4.70 14.64 -9.95
CA ARG A 51 5.32 14.73 -11.28
C ARG A 51 6.18 13.50 -11.58
N PHE A 52 6.93 13.01 -10.59
CA PHE A 52 7.68 11.76 -10.69
C PHE A 52 6.80 10.55 -11.01
N PHE A 53 5.72 10.33 -10.27
CA PHE A 53 4.79 9.23 -10.58
C PHE A 53 4.12 9.38 -11.95
N SER A 54 3.82 10.62 -12.37
CA SER A 54 3.28 10.89 -13.70
C SER A 54 4.29 10.57 -14.81
N TYR A 55 5.57 10.87 -14.58
CA TYR A 55 6.66 10.50 -15.46
C TYR A 55 6.83 8.97 -15.58
N LEU A 56 6.76 8.23 -14.47
CA LEU A 56 6.80 6.76 -14.49
C LEU A 56 5.68 6.17 -15.35
N LYS A 57 4.44 6.66 -15.19
CA LYS A 57 3.30 6.25 -16.03
C LYS A 57 3.53 6.57 -17.51
N THR A 58 4.14 7.71 -17.80
CA THR A 58 4.51 8.10 -19.16
C THR A 58 5.53 7.13 -19.76
N LEU A 59 6.55 6.73 -18.99
CA LEU A 59 7.53 5.72 -19.40
C LEU A 59 6.90 4.35 -19.63
N VAL A 60 5.95 3.93 -18.80
CA VAL A 60 5.22 2.67 -19.01
C VAL A 60 4.39 2.70 -20.30
N THR A 61 3.71 3.83 -20.56
CA THR A 61 2.82 4.01 -21.70
C THR A 61 3.59 4.10 -23.02
N HIS A 62 4.68 4.87 -23.04
CA HIS A 62 5.45 5.17 -24.25
C HIS A 62 6.79 4.42 -24.34
N GLY A 63 7.11 3.56 -23.38
CA GLY A 63 8.40 2.89 -23.26
C GLY A 63 8.80 2.02 -24.45
N ARG A 64 7.82 1.53 -25.23
CA ARG A 64 8.09 0.82 -26.50
C ARG A 64 8.69 1.71 -27.59
N GLN A 65 8.41 3.01 -27.57
CA GLN A 65 8.94 3.98 -28.54
C GLN A 65 10.26 4.61 -28.07
N ILE A 66 10.50 4.61 -26.76
CA ILE A 66 11.67 5.23 -26.11
C ILE A 66 12.80 4.20 -25.90
N GLY A 67 12.45 2.92 -25.75
CA GLY A 67 13.40 1.84 -25.54
C GLY A 67 13.99 1.31 -26.84
N HIS A 68 15.32 1.21 -26.89
CA HIS A 68 16.04 0.56 -28.00
C HIS A 68 15.96 -0.97 -27.94
N SER A 69 15.49 -1.55 -26.82
CA SER A 69 15.32 -2.99 -26.63
C SER A 69 13.88 -3.35 -26.30
N GLY A 70 13.43 -4.53 -26.71
CA GLY A 70 12.09 -5.03 -26.36
C GLY A 70 11.87 -5.25 -24.85
N ARG A 71 12.95 -5.26 -24.04
CA ARG A 71 12.91 -5.48 -22.58
C ARG A 71 12.73 -4.18 -21.79
N THR A 72 13.05 -3.02 -22.37
CA THR A 72 13.02 -1.71 -21.68
C THR A 72 11.62 -1.36 -21.14
N ALA A 73 10.56 -1.68 -21.88
CA ALA A 73 9.19 -1.47 -21.42
C ALA A 73 8.83 -2.32 -20.18
N GLY A 74 9.44 -3.50 -20.03
CA GLY A 74 9.29 -4.34 -18.85
C GLY A 74 9.89 -3.68 -17.61
N TYR A 75 11.12 -3.17 -17.73
CA TYR A 75 11.80 -2.46 -16.65
C TYR A 75 11.00 -1.26 -16.15
N TYR A 76 10.39 -0.47 -17.03
CA TYR A 76 9.57 0.66 -16.58
C TYR A 76 8.32 0.24 -15.83
N ARG A 77 7.70 -0.91 -16.16
CA ARG A 77 6.57 -1.44 -15.38
C ARG A 77 7.01 -1.90 -14.01
N SER A 78 8.13 -2.61 -13.93
CA SER A 78 8.74 -3.03 -12.67
C SER A 78 9.05 -1.83 -11.76
N ILE A 79 9.67 -0.80 -12.32
CA ILE A 79 10.00 0.44 -11.60
C ILE A 79 8.73 1.16 -11.13
N GLU A 80 7.72 1.31 -12.00
CA GLU A 80 6.46 1.98 -11.67
C GLU A 80 5.70 1.24 -10.57
N SER A 81 5.57 -0.08 -10.69
CA SER A 81 4.94 -0.95 -9.70
C SER A 81 5.63 -0.86 -8.34
N ALA A 82 6.96 -1.04 -8.30
CA ALA A 82 7.73 -0.97 -7.06
C ALA A 82 7.67 0.43 -6.42
N CYS A 83 7.75 1.50 -7.22
CA CYS A 83 7.63 2.85 -6.69
C CYS A 83 6.23 3.13 -6.13
N ASN A 84 5.17 2.66 -6.78
CA ASN A 84 3.81 2.79 -6.23
C ASN A 84 3.69 2.03 -4.91
N GLN A 85 4.22 0.81 -4.84
CA GLN A 85 4.13 -0.01 -3.64
C GLN A 85 4.87 0.59 -2.43
N TYR A 86 6.08 1.12 -2.64
CA TYR A 86 6.95 1.51 -1.53
C TYR A 86 7.05 3.03 -1.30
N LEU A 87 6.79 3.86 -2.32
CA LEU A 87 7.02 5.31 -2.24
C LEU A 87 5.75 6.15 -2.34
N GLN A 88 4.57 5.56 -2.56
CA GLN A 88 3.35 6.35 -2.76
C GLN A 88 3.00 7.22 -1.54
N ASN A 89 3.26 6.72 -0.33
CA ASN A 89 3.06 7.49 0.91
C ASN A 89 4.12 8.57 1.15
N GLN A 90 5.15 8.63 0.30
CA GLN A 90 6.20 9.66 0.33
C GLN A 90 6.00 10.72 -0.77
N GLN A 91 4.88 10.71 -1.51
CA GLN A 91 4.64 11.60 -2.65
C GLN A 91 4.71 13.10 -2.30
N THR A 92 4.40 13.46 -1.05
CA THR A 92 4.52 14.84 -0.55
C THR A 92 5.94 15.22 -0.13
N ASN A 93 6.86 14.25 -0.03
CA ASN A 93 8.25 14.46 0.36
C ASN A 93 9.21 13.87 -0.69
N ALA A 94 9.42 14.64 -1.76
CA ALA A 94 10.27 14.23 -2.89
C ALA A 94 11.75 14.04 -2.51
N GLN A 95 12.24 14.75 -1.49
CA GLN A 95 13.62 14.59 -0.99
C GLN A 95 13.80 13.21 -0.34
N THR A 96 12.85 12.79 0.51
CA THR A 96 12.84 11.44 1.08
C THR A 96 12.73 10.37 -0.01
N MET A 97 11.86 10.55 -1.01
CA MET A 97 11.80 9.63 -2.16
C MET A 97 13.15 9.51 -2.86
N LEU A 98 13.84 10.63 -3.10
CA LEU A 98 15.15 10.65 -3.74
C LEU A 98 16.21 9.94 -2.90
N LYS A 99 16.19 10.13 -1.56
CA LYS A 99 17.08 9.44 -0.63
C LYS A 99 16.87 7.93 -0.66
N ILE A 100 15.62 7.48 -0.54
CA ILE A 100 15.25 6.05 -0.56
C ILE A 100 15.67 5.40 -1.89
N LEU A 101 15.34 6.01 -3.03
CA LEU A 101 15.70 5.48 -4.34
C LEU A 101 17.22 5.42 -4.56
N GLY A 102 17.96 6.43 -4.10
CA GLY A 102 19.42 6.45 -4.18
C GLY A 102 20.06 5.30 -3.40
N TRP A 103 19.52 4.97 -2.24
CA TRP A 103 19.94 3.81 -1.46
C TRP A 103 19.49 2.49 -2.06
N ALA A 104 18.27 2.40 -2.55
CA ALA A 104 17.78 1.20 -3.23
C ALA A 104 18.65 0.84 -4.44
N MET A 105 19.05 1.83 -5.26
CA MET A 105 19.96 1.61 -6.38
C MET A 105 21.33 1.05 -5.93
N ARG A 106 21.87 1.52 -4.80
CA ARG A 106 23.10 0.98 -4.20
C ARG A 106 22.91 -0.47 -3.76
N LEU A 107 21.80 -0.77 -3.08
CA LEU A 107 21.45 -2.11 -2.62
C LEU A 107 21.22 -3.08 -3.79
N MET A 108 20.57 -2.65 -4.88
CA MET A 108 20.43 -3.47 -6.09
C MET A 108 21.79 -3.92 -6.63
N ARG A 109 22.79 -3.03 -6.66
CA ARG A 109 24.14 -3.37 -7.09
C ARG A 109 24.80 -4.37 -6.15
N TYR A 110 24.58 -4.21 -4.84
CA TYR A 110 25.10 -5.13 -3.83
C TYR A 110 24.47 -6.53 -3.99
N TYR A 111 23.14 -6.62 -4.07
CA TYR A 111 22.42 -7.91 -4.20
C TYR A 111 22.65 -8.62 -5.53
N LYS A 112 23.09 -7.92 -6.57
CA LYS A 112 23.47 -8.57 -7.84
C LYS A 112 24.66 -9.53 -7.69
N PHE A 113 25.52 -9.33 -6.67
CA PHE A 113 26.74 -10.09 -6.47
C PHE A 113 26.75 -10.90 -5.15
N SER A 114 25.67 -10.86 -4.38
CA SER A 114 25.52 -11.62 -3.12
C SER A 114 24.34 -12.59 -3.22
N PRO A 115 24.41 -13.79 -2.63
CA PRO A 115 23.31 -14.75 -2.66
C PRO A 115 22.01 -14.14 -2.11
N ILE A 116 20.95 -14.15 -2.92
CA ILE A 116 19.63 -13.58 -2.58
C ILE A 116 18.83 -14.53 -1.65
N GLU A 117 19.31 -15.76 -1.45
CA GLU A 117 18.59 -16.87 -0.81
C GLU A 117 18.26 -16.65 0.68
N GLU A 118 18.88 -15.69 1.36
CA GLU A 118 18.54 -15.30 2.75
C GLU A 118 17.85 -13.92 2.86
N ILE A 119 17.61 -13.23 1.74
CA ILE A 119 17.18 -11.83 1.77
C ILE A 119 15.64 -11.74 1.68
N SER A 120 15.02 -11.76 2.86
CA SER A 120 13.58 -11.54 3.03
C SER A 120 13.22 -10.08 2.76
N ILE A 121 12.07 -9.87 2.11
CA ILE A 121 11.40 -8.56 2.08
C ILE A 121 11.00 -8.30 3.52
N PHE A 122 11.51 -7.23 4.12
CA PHE A 122 11.05 -6.86 5.44
C PHE A 122 9.60 -6.37 5.30
N PRO A 123 8.66 -6.79 6.17
CA PRO A 123 7.32 -6.21 6.14
C PRO A 123 7.43 -4.70 6.32
N ILE A 124 6.99 -3.94 5.30
CA ILE A 124 7.03 -2.47 5.33
C ILE A 124 6.44 -2.01 6.68
N LEU A 125 7.23 -1.28 7.47
CA LEU A 125 6.85 -0.63 8.73
C LEU A 125 5.81 0.45 8.41
N GLN A 126 4.60 -0.03 8.17
CA GLN A 126 3.35 0.69 8.12
C GLN A 126 2.32 -0.05 8.96
N VAL A 127 2.74 -0.64 10.08
CA VAL A 127 1.83 -1.20 11.07
C VAL A 127 2.59 -1.33 12.39
N GLU A 128 2.76 -0.25 13.15
CA GLU A 128 3.14 -0.40 14.57
C GLU A 128 2.14 0.33 15.48
N GLU A 129 1.73 1.57 15.21
CA GLU A 129 0.67 2.17 16.04
C GLU A 129 -0.74 1.60 15.81
N ILE A 130 -0.98 1.01 14.63
CA ILE A 130 -2.27 0.40 14.30
C ILE A 130 -2.25 -1.12 14.55
N SER A 131 -1.10 -1.79 14.39
CA SER A 131 -1.03 -3.27 14.40
C SER A 131 -1.05 -3.88 15.78
N GLU A 132 -0.39 -3.28 16.76
CA GLU A 132 -0.39 -3.85 18.12
C GLU A 132 -1.78 -3.73 18.71
N ARG A 133 -2.43 -2.57 18.53
CA ARG A 133 -3.85 -2.40 18.86
C ARG A 133 -4.74 -3.34 18.07
N GLN A 134 -4.52 -3.52 16.76
CA GLN A 134 -5.33 -4.42 15.92
C GLN A 134 -5.07 -5.91 16.18
N ALA A 135 -3.87 -6.29 16.65
CA ALA A 135 -3.51 -7.64 17.03
C ALA A 135 -4.03 -7.98 18.42
N GLU A 136 -3.96 -7.04 19.38
CA GLU A 136 -4.68 -7.16 20.67
C GLU A 136 -6.19 -7.23 20.45
N ILE A 137 -6.74 -6.40 19.56
CA ILE A 137 -8.11 -6.47 19.05
C ILE A 137 -8.35 -7.87 18.47
N ALA A 138 -7.54 -8.36 17.53
CA ALA A 138 -7.73 -9.67 16.90
C ALA A 138 -7.62 -10.86 17.87
N GLU A 139 -6.75 -10.81 18.88
CA GLU A 139 -6.67 -11.82 19.96
C GLU A 139 -7.88 -11.73 20.92
N LEU A 140 -8.34 -10.51 21.23
CA LEU A 140 -9.64 -10.31 21.90
C LEU A 140 -10.81 -10.82 21.04
N PHE A 141 -10.72 -10.72 19.70
CA PHE A 141 -11.76 -11.16 18.77
C PHE A 141 -11.79 -12.67 18.51
N GLN A 142 -10.65 -13.38 18.58
CA GLN A 142 -10.66 -14.84 18.53
C GLN A 142 -11.26 -15.47 19.78
N SER A 143 -11.28 -14.73 20.90
CA SER A 143 -11.93 -15.16 22.15
C SER A 143 -13.38 -14.67 22.30
N GLN A 144 -13.82 -13.67 21.52
CA GLN A 144 -15.18 -13.14 21.60
C GLN A 144 -16.15 -13.97 20.72
N LYS A 145 -17.02 -14.74 21.38
CA LYS A 145 -18.12 -15.45 20.71
C LYS A 145 -19.23 -14.45 20.33
N PHE A 146 -19.52 -14.34 19.04
CA PHE A 146 -20.67 -13.57 18.56
C PHE A 146 -21.97 -14.37 18.75
N GLU A 147 -23.05 -13.67 19.04
CA GLU A 147 -24.39 -14.24 19.12
C GLU A 147 -25.31 -13.63 18.06
N ILE A 148 -26.27 -14.42 17.58
CA ILE A 148 -27.35 -13.91 16.73
C ILE A 148 -28.14 -12.87 17.54
N ASP A 149 -28.64 -11.82 16.89
CA ASP A 149 -29.30 -10.66 17.49
C ASP A 149 -28.41 -9.68 18.27
N GLN A 150 -27.11 -9.95 18.41
CA GLN A 150 -26.16 -8.99 18.98
C GLN A 150 -26.09 -7.71 18.13
N VAL A 151 -26.09 -6.55 18.80
CA VAL A 151 -25.99 -5.23 18.18
C VAL A 151 -24.54 -4.74 18.26
N LEU A 152 -24.04 -4.24 17.13
CA LEU A 152 -22.70 -3.71 16.97
C LEU A 152 -22.75 -2.31 16.33
N ASP A 153 -21.82 -1.45 16.71
CA ASP A 153 -21.58 -0.20 16.01
C ASP A 153 -20.85 -0.49 14.69
N ALA A 154 -21.30 0.15 13.61
CA ALA A 154 -20.74 0.00 12.28
C ALA A 154 -20.62 1.35 11.58
N THR A 155 -19.51 1.54 10.88
CA THR A 155 -19.32 2.69 9.99
C THR A 155 -19.76 2.33 8.58
N VAL A 156 -20.59 3.16 7.96
CA VAL A 156 -20.98 3.02 6.56
C VAL A 156 -19.79 3.42 5.68
N LEU A 157 -19.17 2.45 5.00
CA LEU A 157 -18.05 2.71 4.10
C LEU A 157 -18.50 3.11 2.70
N ALA A 158 -19.58 2.52 2.20
CA ALA A 158 -20.06 2.78 0.84
C ALA A 158 -21.56 2.50 0.71
N VAL A 159 -22.25 3.31 -0.08
CA VAL A 159 -23.67 3.09 -0.44
C VAL A 159 -23.80 3.04 -1.96
N LYS A 160 -24.23 1.89 -2.50
CA LYS A 160 -24.41 1.65 -3.94
C LYS A 160 -25.81 1.13 -4.23
N GLY A 161 -26.72 2.05 -4.55
CA GLY A 161 -28.14 1.72 -4.71
C GLY A 161 -28.71 1.17 -3.40
N ASN A 162 -29.22 -0.06 -3.43
CA ASN A 162 -29.75 -0.74 -2.24
C ASN A 162 -28.69 -1.54 -1.47
N LYS A 163 -27.41 -1.44 -1.82
CA LYS A 163 -26.32 -2.15 -1.12
C LYS A 163 -25.54 -1.18 -0.25
N VAL A 164 -25.28 -1.57 0.99
CA VAL A 164 -24.51 -0.78 1.96
C VAL A 164 -23.35 -1.63 2.46
N THR A 165 -22.15 -1.06 2.44
CA THR A 165 -20.95 -1.71 3.01
C THR A 165 -20.71 -1.14 4.41
N TYR A 166 -20.69 -2.02 5.39
CA TYR A 166 -20.45 -1.71 6.80
C TYR A 166 -19.06 -2.16 7.21
N GLU A 167 -18.39 -1.35 8.03
CA GLU A 167 -17.20 -1.73 8.78
C GLU A 167 -17.54 -1.81 10.25
N MET A 168 -17.39 -2.99 10.84
CA MET A 168 -17.57 -3.22 12.27
C MET A 168 -16.21 -3.54 12.88
N LEU A 169 -15.98 -3.05 14.10
CA LEU A 169 -14.81 -3.42 14.90
C LEU A 169 -13.48 -3.14 14.17
N GLY A 170 -13.47 -2.12 13.29
CA GLY A 170 -12.32 -1.64 12.53
C GLY A 170 -11.76 -2.58 11.47
N THR A 171 -12.31 -3.79 11.31
CA THR A 171 -11.72 -4.85 10.46
C THR A 171 -12.75 -5.61 9.63
N ILE A 172 -13.97 -5.82 10.16
CA ILE A 172 -14.99 -6.66 9.51
C ILE A 172 -15.77 -5.83 8.51
N LYS A 173 -15.65 -6.16 7.22
CA LYS A 173 -16.37 -5.50 6.12
C LYS A 173 -17.44 -6.41 5.55
N LEU A 174 -18.70 -6.03 5.68
CA LEU A 174 -19.84 -6.76 5.12
C LEU A 174 -20.67 -5.85 4.21
N THR A 175 -21.05 -6.37 3.04
CA THR A 175 -21.95 -5.67 2.12
C THR A 175 -23.33 -6.29 2.20
N GLU A 176 -24.30 -5.51 2.65
CA GLU A 176 -25.67 -5.95 2.87
C GLU A 176 -26.65 -5.25 1.95
N LYS A 177 -27.75 -5.93 1.63
CA LYS A 177 -28.85 -5.31 0.88
C LYS A 177 -29.83 -4.66 1.86
N GLU A 178 -29.92 -3.33 1.79
CA GLU A 178 -30.75 -2.49 2.65
C GLU A 178 -31.80 -1.71 1.83
N PRO A 179 -32.79 -2.38 1.22
CA PRO A 179 -33.71 -1.75 0.28
C PRO A 179 -34.55 -0.62 0.87
N LYS A 180 -34.77 -0.60 2.19
CA LYS A 180 -35.56 0.43 2.88
C LYS A 180 -34.72 1.53 3.52
N LYS A 181 -33.45 1.24 3.85
CA LYS A 181 -32.59 2.12 4.66
C LYS A 181 -31.39 2.67 3.89
N ALA A 182 -30.99 2.05 2.79
CA ALA A 182 -29.84 2.50 2.00
C ALA A 182 -29.96 3.98 1.59
N THR A 183 -31.15 4.44 1.22
CA THR A 183 -31.39 5.83 0.79
C THR A 183 -31.22 6.85 1.92
N SER A 184 -31.36 6.44 3.19
CA SER A 184 -31.18 7.33 4.36
C SER A 184 -29.76 7.31 4.94
N LEU A 185 -28.90 6.40 4.48
CA LEU A 185 -27.55 6.20 5.00
C LEU A 185 -26.52 6.98 4.18
N LYS A 186 -25.51 7.52 4.85
CA LYS A 186 -24.40 8.27 4.22
C LYS A 186 -23.05 7.63 4.54
N GLU A 187 -22.12 7.75 3.59
CA GLU A 187 -20.73 7.31 3.81
C GLU A 187 -20.09 8.08 4.97
N GLY A 188 -19.36 7.36 5.83
CA GLY A 188 -18.79 7.87 7.07
C GLY A 188 -19.75 7.94 8.26
N GLN A 189 -21.04 7.60 8.08
CA GLN A 189 -22.01 7.57 9.19
C GLN A 189 -21.80 6.35 10.08
N VAL A 190 -21.82 6.54 11.39
CA VAL A 190 -21.87 5.44 12.38
C VAL A 190 -23.33 5.06 12.62
N VAL A 191 -23.64 3.77 12.53
CA VAL A 191 -24.97 3.20 12.72
C VAL A 191 -24.91 1.90 13.49
N ASN A 192 -26.05 1.50 14.05
CA ASN A 192 -26.16 0.24 14.75
C ASN A 192 -26.61 -0.84 13.76
N VAL A 193 -25.88 -1.95 13.73
CA VAL A 193 -26.23 -3.14 12.95
C VAL A 193 -26.41 -4.32 13.87
N LYS A 194 -27.36 -5.18 13.53
CA LYS A 194 -27.68 -6.40 14.25
C LYS A 194 -27.18 -7.61 13.48
N ILE A 195 -26.52 -8.55 14.16
CA ILE A 195 -26.12 -9.83 13.57
C ILE A 195 -27.36 -10.65 13.25
N THR A 196 -27.49 -11.07 11.99
CA THR A 196 -28.62 -11.89 11.52
C THR A 196 -28.23 -13.34 11.30
N THR A 197 -27.01 -13.60 10.84
CA THR A 197 -26.48 -14.97 10.71
C THR A 197 -25.00 -15.03 11.01
N LEU A 198 -24.57 -16.18 11.55
CA LEU A 198 -23.17 -16.56 11.75
C LEU A 198 -22.80 -17.69 10.77
N LYS A 199 -21.51 -17.89 10.54
CA LYS A 199 -20.97 -19.06 9.84
C LYS A 199 -20.71 -20.19 10.84
N ASP A 200 -20.39 -21.37 10.32
CA ASP A 200 -20.06 -22.56 11.12
C ASP A 200 -18.80 -22.37 11.98
N ASP A 201 -17.92 -21.43 11.61
CA ASP A 201 -16.72 -21.03 12.35
C ASP A 201 -17.00 -19.97 13.45
N GLY A 202 -18.27 -19.56 13.63
CA GLY A 202 -18.67 -18.53 14.59
C GLY A 202 -18.48 -17.09 14.12
N SER A 203 -17.93 -16.86 12.91
CA SER A 203 -17.77 -15.52 12.34
C SER A 203 -19.09 -14.95 11.79
N ILE A 204 -19.19 -13.62 11.75
CA ILE A 204 -20.38 -12.92 11.25
C ILE A 204 -20.56 -13.18 9.76
N LYS A 205 -21.72 -13.74 9.38
CA LYS A 205 -22.08 -14.01 7.98
C LYS A 205 -22.93 -12.90 7.39
N SER A 206 -23.89 -12.37 8.15
CA SER A 206 -24.71 -11.25 7.71
C SER A 206 -25.21 -10.37 8.85
N VAL A 207 -25.44 -9.09 8.53
CA VAL A 207 -25.95 -8.08 9.47
C VAL A 207 -27.10 -7.28 8.87
N LYS A 208 -27.84 -6.57 9.72
CA LYS A 208 -28.94 -5.69 9.30
C LYS A 208 -28.94 -4.39 10.09
N CYS A 209 -29.04 -3.25 9.40
CA CYS A 209 -29.14 -1.95 10.04
C CYS A 209 -30.44 -1.83 10.83
N ILE A 210 -30.35 -1.48 12.11
CA ILE A 210 -31.51 -1.22 12.99
C ILE A 210 -31.87 0.25 13.06
#